data_AF-A0A812IKM3-F1
#
_entry.id   AF-A0A812IKM3-F1
#
_cell.length_a   1.000
_cell.length_b   1.000
_cell.length_c   1.000
_cell.angle_alpha   90.00
_cell.angle_beta   90.00
_cell.angle_gamma   90.00
#
_symmetry.space_group_name_H-M   'P 1'
#
loop_
_entity.id
_entity.type
_entity.pdbx_description
1 polymer ?
#
loop_
_entity_poly.entity_id
_entity_poly.type
_entity_poly.pdbx_seq_one_letter_code
_entity_poly.pdbx_strand_id
1 'polypeptide(L)'
;MQGPDLKSASGELLTIESQFRGPPQSGNGGYVSGAVADLLISNLALDPDQVVEVTLRAPIPLDKPMTTLLDEAGGLKVLDGETLIAEAKSTELLMEVPAAPDYDAAEQARMGSASFQTGLNTLIANGTGFHPICFCCGADVAANEGLHVYAAPVDGYEGVAAAWQPPEVFADAQGYLSTAVVWAALDCPGQFAYLASGTRTGMLGRMTARILRREKMIDFEIPEETKAIRAKVRGFVQEECIPAEEKCTADNFETVLAELRGKARAQGLWCPFIPEEFGGMGLRPLANALVQMELGESFLGALALNTQGPDDATMLTLLEHGTDFQKEKFLKPLLDGQKRICYSMTEKAAGADATGMQTTAVLDGDNWVLNGEKWFSSSASVADIAVVMAKTDPDAPRHEQYSTFIVELPNPGYEIVRNIETMQPHTDLGLKLGGSHSEIKIENLVVPRDNLLGGRGQGFNMGQHRLAYGRLRHGMHNVAIAQRALDLAAGHVVERSTFGKRLADRQGVRWMLADCAAEIYKARLMLLHIAYKAERGEDLRQENGIAKVFLAHMVHQVVDTALQLHGALGYSQDTPLARWYTGIRSQRLVDGPDEVHRWRTGANVIKAYEKYGTTASSCGGELL
;
A
#
# COMPACT_ATOMS: atom_id res chain seq x y z
N MET A 1 2.38 22.23 -20.79
CA MET A 1 1.78 22.39 -22.13
C MET A 1 0.40 21.76 -22.08
N GLN A 2 -0.64 22.37 -22.64
CA GLN A 2 -1.95 21.72 -22.74
C GLN A 2 -1.81 20.56 -23.72
N GLY A 3 -2.34 19.38 -23.39
CA GLY A 3 -2.37 18.24 -24.32
C GLY A 3 -3.18 18.60 -25.57
N PRO A 4 -2.90 17.97 -26.73
CA PRO A 4 -3.59 18.30 -27.97
C PRO A 4 -5.11 18.09 -27.81
N ASP A 5 -5.87 19.15 -28.07
CA ASP A 5 -7.32 19.21 -27.96
C ASP A 5 -7.96 18.40 -29.10
N LEU A 6 -8.03 17.08 -28.94
CA LEU A 6 -8.56 16.17 -29.97
C LEU A 6 -10.09 16.05 -29.84
N LYS A 7 -10.82 16.80 -30.67
CA LYS A 7 -12.21 16.50 -31.05
C LYS A 7 -12.33 16.42 -32.56
N SER A 8 -12.92 15.33 -33.09
CA SER A 8 -13.77 15.38 -34.30
C SER A 8 -14.25 14.04 -34.90
N ALA A 9 -15.58 13.93 -35.06
CA ALA A 9 -16.29 12.97 -35.93
C ALA A 9 -16.25 13.39 -37.42
N SER A 10 -16.73 12.52 -38.33
CA SER A 10 -16.70 12.74 -39.80
C SER A 10 -17.22 14.13 -40.21
N GLY A 11 -16.37 14.93 -40.86
CA GLY A 11 -16.69 16.27 -41.35
C GLY A 11 -16.24 17.44 -40.47
N GLU A 12 -15.60 17.18 -39.33
CA GLU A 12 -14.99 18.23 -38.49
C GLU A 12 -13.49 18.45 -38.85
N LEU A 13 -12.88 19.47 -38.23
CA LEU A 13 -11.51 19.91 -38.52
C LEU A 13 -10.51 19.35 -37.51
N LEU A 14 -9.55 18.55 -37.98
CA LEU A 14 -8.37 18.13 -37.23
C LEU A 14 -7.28 19.18 -37.33
N THR A 15 -6.80 19.68 -36.19
CA THR A 15 -5.57 20.48 -36.12
C THR A 15 -4.54 19.70 -35.31
N ILE A 16 -3.37 19.48 -35.88
CA ILE A 16 -2.25 18.85 -35.17
C ILE A 16 -1.27 19.95 -34.79
N GLU A 17 -1.07 20.15 -33.49
CA GLU A 17 -0.19 21.20 -32.99
C GLU A 17 1.26 21.00 -33.46
N SER A 18 1.96 22.10 -33.70
CA SER A 18 3.41 22.03 -33.86
C SER A 18 4.05 21.61 -32.54
N GLN A 19 4.54 20.39 -32.53
CA GLN A 19 5.35 19.84 -31.45
C GLN A 19 6.61 19.23 -32.05
N PHE A 20 7.72 19.34 -31.32
CA PHE A 20 9.06 18.89 -31.73
C PHE A 20 9.68 19.70 -32.90
N ARG A 21 11.02 19.79 -32.98
CA ARG A 21 11.73 20.64 -33.96
C ARG A 21 12.01 19.94 -35.31
N GLY A 22 10.98 19.31 -35.88
CA GLY A 22 11.03 18.68 -37.22
C GLY A 22 11.20 19.68 -38.37
N PRO A 23 11.27 19.24 -39.65
CA PRO A 23 11.43 20.14 -40.79
C PRO A 23 10.38 21.26 -40.76
N PRO A 24 10.71 22.52 -41.09
CA PRO A 24 9.93 23.71 -40.72
C PRO A 24 8.47 23.82 -41.21
N GLN A 25 7.93 22.83 -41.92
CA GLN A 25 6.59 22.84 -42.53
C GLN A 25 5.93 21.45 -42.62
N SER A 26 6.49 20.42 -41.96
CA SER A 26 5.94 19.06 -41.99
C SER A 26 6.01 18.41 -40.60
N GLY A 27 4.88 17.90 -40.11
CA GLY A 27 4.80 17.16 -38.85
C GLY A 27 5.71 15.94 -38.77
N ASN A 28 6.08 15.55 -37.55
CA ASN A 28 6.76 14.29 -37.27
C ASN A 28 5.88 13.10 -37.68
N GLY A 29 6.42 12.16 -38.47
CA GLY A 29 5.65 11.04 -39.03
C GLY A 29 4.98 10.17 -37.96
N GLY A 30 5.73 9.77 -36.94
CA GLY A 30 5.21 9.01 -35.80
C GLY A 30 4.25 9.80 -34.93
N TYR A 31 4.59 11.04 -34.59
CA TYR A 31 3.71 11.94 -33.82
C TYR A 31 2.35 12.08 -34.47
N VAL A 32 2.35 12.38 -35.77
CA VAL A 32 1.14 12.56 -36.54
C VAL A 32 0.39 11.24 -36.74
N SER A 33 1.11 10.15 -36.98
CA SER A 33 0.47 8.83 -37.11
C SER A 33 -0.25 8.43 -35.82
N GLY A 34 0.36 8.66 -34.65
CA GLY A 34 -0.28 8.41 -33.36
C GLY A 34 -1.53 9.26 -33.15
N ALA A 35 -1.49 10.55 -33.51
CA ALA A 35 -2.66 11.44 -33.43
C ALA A 35 -3.81 10.99 -34.36
N VAL A 36 -3.49 10.55 -35.58
CA VAL A 36 -4.49 10.03 -36.53
C VAL A 36 -5.06 8.67 -36.07
N ALA A 37 -4.24 7.82 -35.46
CA ALA A 37 -4.68 6.53 -34.90
C ALA A 37 -5.63 6.73 -33.70
N ASP A 38 -5.26 7.58 -32.74
CA ASP A 38 -6.09 7.94 -31.58
C ASP A 38 -7.46 8.50 -32.03
N LEU A 39 -7.46 9.29 -33.09
CA LEU A 39 -8.67 9.86 -33.67
C LEU A 39 -9.58 8.78 -34.26
N LEU A 40 -9.03 7.79 -34.99
CA LEU A 40 -9.80 6.67 -35.51
C LEU A 40 -10.41 5.83 -34.38
N ILE A 41 -9.60 5.47 -33.37
CA ILE A 41 -10.05 4.67 -32.21
C ILE A 41 -11.19 5.39 -31.48
N SER A 42 -11.02 6.69 -31.24
CA SER A 42 -12.02 7.51 -30.54
C SER A 42 -13.31 7.65 -31.37
N ASN A 43 -13.20 7.88 -32.68
CA ASN A 43 -14.36 8.09 -33.55
C ASN A 43 -15.22 6.84 -33.75
N LEU A 44 -14.58 5.68 -33.83
CA LEU A 44 -15.27 4.41 -34.02
C LEU A 44 -15.52 3.67 -32.70
N ALA A 45 -15.16 4.26 -31.56
CA ALA A 45 -15.24 3.65 -30.23
C ALA A 45 -14.61 2.23 -30.22
N LEU A 46 -13.47 2.08 -30.90
CA LEU A 46 -12.74 0.81 -30.97
C LEU A 46 -12.08 0.50 -29.63
N ASP A 47 -11.74 -0.78 -29.45
CA ASP A 47 -10.89 -1.20 -28.34
C ASP A 47 -9.61 -0.34 -28.29
N PRO A 48 -9.21 0.22 -27.14
CA PRO A 48 -7.95 0.95 -27.01
C PRO A 48 -6.71 0.16 -27.45
N ASP A 49 -6.75 -1.18 -27.39
CA ASP A 49 -5.69 -2.08 -27.85
C ASP A 49 -5.81 -2.43 -29.35
N GLN A 50 -6.80 -1.88 -30.07
CA GLN A 50 -6.98 -2.14 -31.49
C GLN A 50 -5.76 -1.69 -32.30
N VAL A 51 -5.23 -2.59 -33.13
CA VAL A 51 -4.16 -2.24 -34.05
C VAL A 51 -4.72 -1.37 -35.17
N VAL A 52 -4.08 -0.21 -35.37
CA VAL A 52 -4.40 0.73 -36.45
C VAL A 52 -3.19 0.87 -37.36
N GLU A 53 -3.39 0.64 -38.65
CA GLU A 53 -2.42 0.99 -39.69
C GLU A 53 -2.68 2.41 -40.15
N VAL A 54 -1.70 3.31 -39.97
CA VAL A 54 -1.74 4.68 -40.48
C VAL A 54 -0.76 4.82 -41.63
N THR A 55 -1.22 5.36 -42.75
CA THR A 55 -0.40 5.65 -43.93
C THR A 55 -0.42 7.14 -44.24
N LEU A 56 0.74 7.77 -44.17
CA LEU A 56 0.93 9.17 -44.58
C LEU A 56 1.12 9.23 -46.10
N ARG A 57 0.37 10.09 -46.79
CA ARG A 57 0.38 10.25 -48.26
C ARG A 57 1.04 11.54 -48.71
N ALA A 58 1.10 12.55 -47.84
CA ALA A 58 1.79 13.81 -48.05
C ALA A 58 2.29 14.37 -46.72
N PRO A 59 3.23 15.33 -46.73
CA PRO A 59 3.63 16.04 -45.51
C PRO A 59 2.42 16.67 -44.82
N ILE A 60 2.31 16.48 -43.51
CA ILE A 60 1.14 16.92 -42.75
C ILE A 60 1.36 18.34 -42.25
N PRO A 61 0.49 19.30 -42.63
CA PRO A 61 0.60 20.66 -42.15
C PRO A 61 0.27 20.72 -40.65
N LEU A 62 1.18 21.27 -39.86
CA LEU A 62 0.98 21.52 -38.42
C LEU A 62 0.27 22.86 -38.22
N ASP A 63 -0.40 23.00 -37.07
CA ASP A 63 -1.16 24.19 -36.65
C ASP A 63 -2.19 24.69 -37.68
N LYS A 64 -2.58 23.80 -38.60
CA LYS A 64 -3.51 24.09 -39.68
C LYS A 64 -4.69 23.12 -39.60
N PRO A 65 -5.94 23.63 -39.66
CA PRO A 65 -7.13 22.78 -39.73
C PRO A 65 -7.16 21.93 -41.02
N MET A 66 -7.45 20.64 -40.87
CA MET A 66 -7.60 19.63 -41.94
C MET A 66 -8.94 18.92 -41.80
N THR A 67 -9.56 18.50 -42.90
CA THR A 67 -10.86 17.81 -42.85
C THR A 67 -10.67 16.32 -42.60
N THR A 68 -11.48 15.75 -41.70
CA THR A 68 -11.52 14.30 -41.45
C THR A 68 -12.76 13.68 -42.09
N LEU A 69 -12.60 12.52 -42.75
CA LEU A 69 -13.70 11.77 -43.35
C LEU A 69 -13.61 10.30 -42.93
N LEU A 70 -14.70 9.77 -42.37
CA LEU A 70 -14.83 8.33 -42.17
C LEU A 70 -15.40 7.69 -43.44
N ASP A 71 -14.76 6.62 -43.93
CA ASP A 71 -15.29 5.85 -45.05
C ASP A 71 -16.23 4.73 -44.60
N GLU A 72 -16.97 4.16 -45.55
CA GLU A 72 -17.97 3.11 -45.30
C GLU A 72 -17.35 1.81 -44.77
N ALA A 73 -16.03 1.63 -44.91
CA ALA A 73 -15.29 0.45 -44.45
C ALA A 73 -14.71 0.64 -43.04
N GLY A 74 -14.98 1.77 -42.36
CA GLY A 74 -14.44 2.06 -41.03
C GLY A 74 -12.98 2.54 -41.06
N GLY A 75 -12.54 3.10 -42.19
CA GLY A 75 -11.28 3.84 -42.30
C GLY A 75 -11.47 5.35 -42.08
N LEU A 76 -10.42 6.03 -41.66
CA LEU A 76 -10.33 7.48 -41.50
C LEU A 76 -9.42 8.06 -42.58
N LYS A 77 -9.85 9.14 -43.24
CA LYS A 77 -9.04 9.93 -44.17
C LYS A 77 -8.89 11.35 -43.64
N VAL A 78 -7.68 11.90 -43.75
CA VAL A 78 -7.36 13.28 -43.39
C VAL A 78 -6.99 14.03 -44.66
N LEU A 79 -7.64 15.18 -44.92
CA LEU A 79 -7.46 15.98 -46.12
C LEU A 79 -7.07 17.42 -45.81
N ASP A 80 -6.17 17.98 -46.61
CA ASP A 80 -5.92 19.42 -46.71
C ASP A 80 -6.50 19.93 -48.03
N GLY A 81 -7.70 20.54 -47.95
CA GLY A 81 -8.51 20.83 -49.15
C GLY A 81 -8.90 19.54 -49.87
N GLU A 82 -8.48 19.40 -51.12
CA GLU A 82 -8.71 18.18 -51.93
C GLU A 82 -7.55 17.17 -51.83
N THR A 83 -6.48 17.50 -51.11
CA THR A 83 -5.28 16.66 -51.02
C THR A 83 -5.43 15.64 -49.90
N LEU A 84 -5.32 14.34 -50.21
CA LEU A 84 -5.25 13.30 -49.19
C LEU A 84 -3.89 13.33 -48.48
N ILE A 85 -3.92 13.56 -47.17
CA ILE A 85 -2.74 13.72 -46.33
C ILE A 85 -2.42 12.44 -45.57
N ALA A 86 -3.41 11.80 -44.97
CA ALA A 86 -3.26 10.52 -44.27
C ALA A 86 -4.51 9.65 -44.42
N GLU A 87 -4.31 8.34 -44.29
CA GLU A 87 -5.38 7.37 -44.11
C GLU A 87 -5.05 6.43 -42.94
N ALA A 88 -6.05 6.04 -42.19
CA ALA A 88 -5.93 5.10 -41.08
C ALA A 88 -7.04 4.06 -41.15
N LYS A 89 -6.72 2.81 -40.82
CA LYS A 89 -7.69 1.71 -40.79
C LYS A 89 -7.35 0.77 -39.65
N SER A 90 -8.40 0.19 -39.06
CA SER A 90 -8.24 -0.95 -38.16
C SER A 90 -7.67 -2.15 -38.94
N THR A 91 -6.72 -2.85 -38.34
CA THR A 91 -6.12 -4.07 -38.92
C THR A 91 -5.81 -5.07 -37.81
N GLU A 92 -5.40 -6.28 -38.19
CA GLU A 92 -4.70 -7.21 -37.31
C GLU A 92 -3.19 -7.12 -37.57
N LEU A 93 -2.37 -7.20 -36.52
CA LEU A 93 -0.93 -7.30 -36.66
C LEU A 93 -0.51 -8.77 -36.72
N LEU A 94 -0.16 -9.26 -37.91
CA LEU A 94 0.42 -10.60 -38.11
C LEU A 94 1.93 -10.58 -37.80
N MET A 95 2.29 -10.27 -36.56
CA MET A 95 3.67 -10.30 -36.07
C MET A 95 3.69 -10.74 -34.61
N GLU A 96 4.47 -11.77 -34.30
CA GLU A 96 4.78 -12.08 -32.90
C GLU A 96 5.68 -10.97 -32.35
N VAL A 97 5.15 -10.20 -31.41
CA VAL A 97 5.91 -9.16 -30.71
C VAL A 97 6.53 -9.82 -29.48
N PRO A 98 7.86 -9.96 -29.40
CA PRO A 98 8.51 -10.51 -28.23
C PRO A 98 8.25 -9.61 -27.01
N ALA A 99 8.11 -10.23 -25.82
CA ALA A 99 7.92 -9.50 -24.57
C ALA A 99 9.08 -8.51 -24.35
N ALA A 100 8.76 -7.28 -23.98
CA ALA A 100 9.78 -6.26 -23.75
C ALA A 100 10.66 -6.65 -22.54
N PRO A 101 11.99 -6.44 -22.60
CA PRO A 101 12.83 -6.51 -21.40
C PRO A 101 12.41 -5.42 -20.41
N ASP A 102 12.70 -5.62 -19.12
CA ASP A 102 12.47 -4.58 -18.11
C ASP A 102 13.40 -3.37 -18.32
N TYR A 103 13.04 -2.25 -17.68
CA TYR A 103 13.77 -0.99 -17.81
C TYR A 103 15.23 -1.12 -17.40
N ASP A 104 15.51 -1.85 -16.31
CA ASP A 104 16.87 -2.01 -15.78
C ASP A 104 17.75 -2.79 -16.75
N ALA A 105 17.23 -3.85 -17.37
CA ALA A 105 17.93 -4.62 -18.40
C ALA A 105 18.22 -3.77 -19.64
N ALA A 106 17.25 -2.96 -20.09
CA ALA A 106 17.45 -2.04 -21.20
C ALA A 106 18.49 -0.95 -20.87
N GLU A 107 18.49 -0.44 -19.64
CA GLU A 107 19.40 0.60 -19.16
C GLU A 107 20.84 0.07 -18.97
N GLN A 108 21.01 -1.17 -18.50
CA GLN A 108 22.33 -1.81 -18.44
C GLN A 108 22.92 -1.99 -19.83
N ALA A 109 22.10 -2.44 -20.79
CA ALA A 109 22.50 -2.56 -22.18
C ALA A 109 22.86 -1.21 -22.81
N ARG A 110 22.16 -0.12 -22.43
CA ARG A 110 22.43 1.25 -22.90
C ARG A 110 23.90 1.65 -22.72
N MET A 111 24.53 1.27 -21.60
CA MET A 111 25.93 1.60 -21.30
C MET A 111 26.91 0.96 -22.29
N GLY A 112 26.54 -0.14 -22.94
CA GLY A 112 27.30 -0.80 -24.00
C GLY A 112 27.02 -0.27 -25.41
N SER A 113 26.06 0.67 -25.57
CA SER A 113 25.68 1.21 -26.88
C SER A 113 26.83 1.98 -27.54
N ALA A 114 27.07 1.74 -28.83
CA ALA A 114 28.04 2.50 -29.63
C ALA A 114 27.76 4.02 -29.61
N SER A 115 26.49 4.41 -29.37
CA SER A 115 26.03 5.79 -29.17
C SER A 115 26.67 6.51 -27.99
N PHE A 116 27.16 5.78 -26.98
CA PHE A 116 27.75 6.32 -25.74
C PHE A 116 29.28 6.20 -25.69
N GLN A 117 29.91 5.63 -26.71
CA GLN A 117 31.37 5.49 -26.76
C GLN A 117 32.02 6.86 -27.07
N THR A 118 32.70 7.42 -26.07
CA THR A 118 33.40 8.72 -26.10
C THR A 118 34.56 8.80 -27.12
N GLY A 119 34.90 7.70 -27.81
CA GLY A 119 35.90 7.63 -28.88
C GLY A 119 35.38 7.96 -30.29
N LEU A 120 34.05 8.02 -30.49
CA LEU A 120 33.38 8.39 -31.74
C LEU A 120 33.06 9.89 -31.75
N ASN A 121 34.09 10.72 -31.53
CA ASN A 121 33.96 12.16 -31.58
C ASN A 121 33.62 12.63 -33.03
N THR A 122 32.45 13.28 -33.16
CA THR A 122 32.30 14.54 -33.91
C THR A 122 32.81 14.57 -35.37
N LEU A 123 32.21 13.78 -36.27
CA LEU A 123 32.39 13.97 -37.71
C LEU A 123 31.45 15.03 -38.32
N ILE A 124 31.42 16.24 -37.75
CA ILE A 124 31.10 17.49 -38.49
C ILE A 124 31.96 18.61 -37.89
N ALA A 125 32.77 19.28 -38.72
CA ALA A 125 33.54 20.46 -38.30
C ALA A 125 32.58 21.58 -37.82
N ASN A 126 32.92 22.21 -36.69
CA ASN A 126 32.21 23.31 -35.97
C ASN A 126 31.50 22.96 -34.65
N GLY A 127 31.85 21.86 -33.98
CA GLY A 127 31.55 21.72 -32.55
C GLY A 127 30.14 21.24 -32.18
N THR A 128 29.36 20.76 -33.15
CA THR A 128 28.13 20.01 -32.88
C THR A 128 28.43 18.52 -32.87
N GLY A 129 28.38 17.92 -31.68
CA GLY A 129 28.53 16.49 -31.37
C GLY A 129 27.86 15.55 -32.36
N PHE A 130 28.40 14.34 -32.51
CA PHE A 130 27.68 13.20 -33.10
C PHE A 130 26.61 12.72 -32.11
N HIS A 131 25.67 13.59 -31.75
CA HIS A 131 24.35 13.12 -31.37
C HIS A 131 23.70 12.67 -32.68
N PRO A 132 23.10 11.49 -32.78
CA PRO A 132 22.12 11.27 -33.83
C PRO A 132 21.10 12.39 -33.65
N ILE A 133 21.14 13.42 -34.50
CA ILE A 133 20.24 14.56 -34.40
C ILE A 133 18.88 14.00 -34.75
N CYS A 134 18.16 13.56 -33.72
CA CYS A 134 16.78 13.19 -33.80
C CYS A 134 16.05 14.43 -34.32
N PHE A 135 15.21 14.26 -35.32
CA PHE A 135 14.38 15.35 -35.82
C PHE A 135 13.38 15.84 -34.76
N CYS A 136 13.12 15.04 -33.71
CA CYS A 136 12.33 15.46 -32.55
C CYS A 136 13.14 16.33 -31.58
N CYS A 137 14.39 15.95 -31.31
CA CYS A 137 15.21 16.53 -30.23
C CYS A 137 16.28 17.53 -30.71
N GLY A 138 16.70 17.57 -31.97
CA GLY A 138 17.73 18.52 -32.43
C GLY A 138 19.11 18.36 -31.75
N ALA A 139 20.13 19.08 -32.23
CA ALA A 139 21.44 19.18 -31.56
C ALA A 139 21.49 20.27 -30.48
N ASP A 140 20.54 21.20 -30.52
CA ASP A 140 20.55 22.43 -29.72
C ASP A 140 19.54 22.40 -28.55
N VAL A 141 18.91 21.26 -28.28
CA VAL A 141 17.94 21.10 -27.18
C VAL A 141 18.63 20.57 -25.95
N ALA A 142 18.28 21.12 -24.79
CA ALA A 142 18.81 20.70 -23.52
C ALA A 142 18.46 19.23 -23.24
N ALA A 143 19.33 18.52 -22.51
CA ALA A 143 19.18 17.09 -22.21
C ALA A 143 17.87 16.71 -21.49
N ASN A 144 17.16 17.68 -20.90
CA ASN A 144 15.89 17.51 -20.21
C ASN A 144 14.67 17.94 -21.05
N GLU A 145 14.86 18.36 -22.30
CA GLU A 145 13.79 18.88 -23.16
C GLU A 145 13.54 18.00 -24.40
N GLY A 146 14.35 16.95 -24.63
CA GLY A 146 14.17 15.99 -25.73
C GLY A 146 13.59 14.65 -25.29
N LEU A 147 12.98 13.90 -26.23
CA LEU A 147 12.44 12.54 -26.01
C LEU A 147 13.50 11.43 -25.91
N HIS A 148 14.79 11.76 -25.79
CA HIS A 148 15.97 10.87 -25.79
C HIS A 148 15.70 9.36 -25.65
N VAL A 149 15.80 8.63 -26.77
CA VAL A 149 15.66 7.16 -26.83
C VAL A 149 17.00 6.55 -27.22
N TYR A 150 17.49 5.60 -26.43
CA TYR A 150 18.80 4.97 -26.66
C TYR A 150 18.66 3.48 -26.90
N ALA A 151 19.06 3.03 -28.08
CA ALA A 151 18.95 1.63 -28.48
C ALA A 151 20.25 0.86 -28.19
N ALA A 152 20.13 -0.37 -27.69
CA ALA A 152 21.24 -1.28 -27.46
C ALA A 152 20.81 -2.76 -27.60
N PRO A 153 21.73 -3.66 -28.02
CA PRO A 153 21.47 -5.10 -27.94
C PRO A 153 21.35 -5.52 -26.47
N VAL A 154 20.36 -6.36 -26.17
CA VAL A 154 20.16 -6.94 -24.83
C VAL A 154 20.42 -8.45 -24.92
N ASP A 155 21.25 -8.98 -24.03
CA ASP A 155 21.55 -10.41 -24.00
C ASP A 155 20.27 -11.24 -23.80
N GLY A 156 20.09 -12.25 -24.65
CA GLY A 156 18.89 -13.10 -24.62
C GLY A 156 17.64 -12.50 -25.27
N TYR A 157 17.73 -11.30 -25.84
CA TYR A 157 16.65 -10.67 -26.61
C TYR A 157 17.02 -10.66 -28.09
N GLU A 158 16.16 -11.22 -28.94
CA GLU A 158 16.40 -11.31 -30.40
C GLU A 158 16.28 -9.95 -31.14
N GLY A 159 16.01 -8.85 -30.42
CA GLY A 159 15.89 -7.49 -30.96
C GLY A 159 16.82 -6.47 -30.33
N VAL A 160 16.67 -5.21 -30.72
CA VAL A 160 17.32 -4.07 -30.07
C VAL A 160 16.29 -3.44 -29.12
N ALA A 161 16.63 -3.31 -27.84
CA ALA A 161 15.77 -2.64 -26.87
C ALA A 161 16.23 -1.19 -26.69
N ALA A 162 15.33 -0.33 -26.25
CA ALA A 162 15.67 1.05 -25.93
C ALA A 162 15.28 1.42 -24.50
N ALA A 163 16.24 2.02 -23.78
CA ALA A 163 15.94 2.73 -22.56
C ALA A 163 15.35 4.10 -22.93
N TRP A 164 14.17 4.38 -22.39
CA TRP A 164 13.49 5.65 -22.58
C TRP A 164 12.84 6.09 -21.27
N GLN A 165 13.24 7.27 -20.81
CA GLN A 165 12.55 7.97 -19.74
C GLN A 165 12.13 9.34 -20.29
N PRO A 166 10.81 9.58 -20.47
CA PRO A 166 10.34 10.86 -20.98
C PRO A 166 10.57 11.97 -19.96
N PRO A 167 10.97 13.17 -20.40
CA PRO A 167 10.92 14.33 -19.54
C PRO A 167 9.50 14.64 -19.08
N GLU A 168 9.35 15.11 -17.83
CA GLU A 168 8.05 15.48 -17.23
C GLU A 168 7.29 16.51 -18.06
N VAL A 169 8.00 17.33 -18.86
CA VAL A 169 7.40 18.36 -19.72
C VAL A 169 6.43 17.80 -20.77
N PHE A 170 6.57 16.51 -21.12
CA PHE A 170 5.71 15.83 -22.09
C PHE A 170 4.53 15.08 -21.44
N ALA A 171 4.50 15.00 -20.12
CA ALA A 171 3.40 14.40 -19.39
C ALA A 171 2.29 15.42 -19.13
N ASP A 172 1.04 14.95 -19.07
CA ASP A 172 -0.09 15.74 -18.63
C ASP A 172 -0.05 16.02 -17.11
N ALA A 173 -1.02 16.77 -16.60
CA ALA A 173 -1.10 17.11 -15.17
C ALA A 173 -1.25 15.89 -14.24
N GLN A 174 -1.53 14.72 -14.80
CA GLN A 174 -1.66 13.45 -14.09
C GLN A 174 -0.45 12.53 -14.32
N GLY A 175 0.57 12.99 -15.04
CA GLY A 175 1.81 12.25 -15.31
C GLY A 175 1.73 11.31 -16.52
N TYR A 176 0.69 11.38 -17.35
CA TYR A 176 0.54 10.51 -18.53
C TYR A 176 1.12 11.13 -19.79
N LEU A 177 1.74 10.28 -20.62
CA LEU A 177 2.13 10.65 -21.98
C LEU A 177 0.99 10.35 -22.95
N SER A 178 0.81 11.22 -23.95
CA SER A 178 -0.09 10.92 -25.07
C SER A 178 0.49 9.84 -25.98
N THR A 179 -0.39 9.07 -26.64
CA THR A 179 0.00 8.09 -27.66
C THR A 179 0.90 8.75 -28.71
N ALA A 180 0.52 9.94 -29.18
CA ALA A 180 1.31 10.70 -30.14
C ALA A 180 2.75 10.96 -29.68
N VAL A 181 2.98 11.28 -28.39
CA VAL A 181 4.33 11.45 -27.82
C VAL A 181 5.11 10.12 -27.81
N VAL A 182 4.45 9.01 -27.46
CA VAL A 182 5.05 7.67 -27.49
C VAL A 182 5.46 7.30 -28.91
N TRP A 183 4.59 7.51 -29.89
CA TRP A 183 4.89 7.25 -31.30
C TRP A 183 5.98 8.19 -31.85
N ALA A 184 6.04 9.45 -31.39
CA ALA A 184 7.13 10.36 -31.73
C ALA A 184 8.49 9.88 -31.19
N ALA A 185 8.50 9.24 -30.03
CA ALA A 185 9.69 8.62 -29.46
C ALA A 185 10.09 7.35 -30.23
N LEU A 186 9.11 6.55 -30.69
CA LEU A 186 9.34 5.34 -31.48
C LEU A 186 9.78 5.64 -32.93
N ASP A 187 9.36 6.75 -33.51
CA ASP A 187 9.82 7.22 -34.82
C ASP A 187 11.23 7.84 -34.76
N CYS A 188 11.83 7.89 -33.57
CA CYS A 188 13.25 8.24 -33.40
C CYS A 188 14.08 7.28 -34.25
N PRO A 189 14.93 7.77 -35.17
CA PRO A 189 15.80 6.90 -35.96
C PRO A 189 16.85 6.32 -35.02
N GLY A 190 16.53 5.21 -34.37
CA GLY A 190 17.50 4.36 -33.70
C GLY A 190 18.57 3.97 -34.73
N GLN A 191 19.65 4.74 -34.75
CA GLN A 191 20.88 4.59 -35.53
C GLN A 191 20.84 3.67 -36.76
N PHE A 192 20.62 4.24 -37.95
CA PHE A 192 21.49 4.05 -39.12
C PHE A 192 21.24 5.20 -40.10
N ALA A 193 21.81 6.37 -39.82
CA ALA A 193 21.97 7.43 -40.81
C ALA A 193 23.40 7.39 -41.34
N TYR A 194 23.59 7.13 -42.63
CA TYR A 194 24.89 7.28 -43.29
C TYR A 194 24.80 8.31 -44.41
N LEU A 195 25.90 9.02 -44.64
CA LEU A 195 26.08 9.96 -45.75
C LEU A 195 26.36 9.17 -47.03
N ALA A 196 25.33 8.98 -47.86
CA ALA A 196 25.52 8.61 -49.26
C ALA A 196 25.47 9.89 -50.09
N SER A 197 26.60 10.26 -50.72
CA SER A 197 26.64 11.31 -51.74
C SER A 197 26.10 12.68 -51.29
N GLY A 198 26.32 13.07 -50.03
CA GLY A 198 25.89 14.38 -49.50
C GLY A 198 24.41 14.49 -49.12
N THR A 199 23.65 13.39 -49.22
CA THR A 199 22.25 13.33 -48.81
C THR A 199 22.12 12.61 -47.47
N ARG A 200 21.33 13.18 -46.55
CA ARG A 200 20.99 12.52 -45.28
C ARG A 200 19.97 11.42 -45.56
N THR A 201 20.33 10.16 -45.35
CA THR A 201 19.44 9.00 -45.54
C THR A 201 19.44 8.16 -44.27
N GLY A 202 18.25 7.91 -43.71
CA GLY A 202 18.01 6.94 -42.63
C GLY A 202 17.23 5.73 -43.15
N MET A 203 17.47 4.54 -42.60
CA MET A 203 16.57 3.40 -42.76
C MET A 203 15.50 3.43 -41.67
N LEU A 204 14.23 3.52 -42.06
CA LEU A 204 13.11 3.24 -41.18
C LEU A 204 12.95 1.71 -41.11
N GLY A 205 13.32 1.11 -39.98
CA GLY A 205 12.82 -0.21 -39.63
C GLY A 205 11.32 -0.12 -39.34
N ARG A 206 10.55 -1.18 -39.65
CA ARG A 206 9.19 -1.29 -39.09
C ARG A 206 9.33 -1.50 -37.59
N MET A 207 9.02 -0.49 -36.80
CA MET A 207 8.97 -0.58 -35.34
C MET A 207 7.55 -0.92 -34.90
N THR A 208 7.42 -1.92 -34.04
CA THR A 208 6.15 -2.33 -33.45
C THR A 208 6.23 -2.08 -31.95
N ALA A 209 5.24 -1.39 -31.38
CA ALA A 209 5.12 -1.21 -29.94
C ALA A 209 3.69 -1.55 -29.50
N ARG A 210 3.56 -2.17 -28.33
CA ARG A 210 2.29 -2.37 -27.63
C ARG A 210 2.23 -1.41 -26.45
N ILE A 211 1.32 -0.44 -26.51
CA ILE A 211 1.08 0.49 -25.40
C ILE A 211 0.09 -0.19 -24.46
N LEU A 212 0.56 -0.67 -23.30
CA LEU A 212 -0.32 -1.21 -22.28
C LEU A 212 -0.99 -0.04 -21.56
N ARG A 213 -2.17 0.40 -22.02
CA ARG A 213 -3.01 1.29 -21.21
C ARG A 213 -3.51 0.47 -20.03
N ARG A 214 -3.05 0.83 -18.82
CA ARG A 214 -3.66 0.28 -17.60
C ARG A 214 -5.02 0.95 -17.45
N GLU A 215 -6.08 0.34 -17.98
CA GLU A 215 -7.44 0.75 -17.64
C GLU A 215 -7.56 0.71 -16.11
N LYS A 216 -8.00 1.83 -15.52
CA LYS A 216 -8.28 1.90 -14.09
C LYS A 216 -9.63 1.25 -13.81
N MET A 217 -9.71 -0.06 -14.06
CA MET A 217 -10.77 -0.87 -13.48
C MET A 217 -10.39 -1.20 -12.05
N ILE A 218 -11.36 -1.15 -11.12
CA ILE A 218 -11.20 -1.79 -9.82
C ILE A 218 -11.23 -3.29 -10.09
N ASP A 219 -10.05 -3.85 -10.29
CA ASP A 219 -9.85 -5.28 -10.45
C ASP A 219 -9.53 -5.87 -9.07
N PHE A 220 -10.47 -6.67 -8.54
CA PHE A 220 -10.30 -7.35 -7.25
C PHE A 220 -9.34 -8.54 -7.32
N GLU A 221 -8.67 -8.73 -8.46
CA GLU A 221 -7.60 -9.70 -8.58
C GLU A 221 -6.44 -9.38 -7.63
N ILE A 222 -6.17 -10.33 -6.74
CA ILE A 222 -4.99 -10.29 -5.88
C ILE A 222 -3.79 -10.69 -6.72
N PRO A 223 -2.69 -9.92 -6.73
CA PRO A 223 -1.47 -10.27 -7.47
C PRO A 223 -0.94 -11.67 -7.09
N GLU A 224 -0.36 -12.40 -8.05
CA GLU A 224 0.12 -13.78 -7.85
C GLU A 224 1.19 -13.89 -6.76
N GLU A 225 2.11 -12.92 -6.68
CA GLU A 225 3.10 -12.84 -5.59
C GLU A 225 2.43 -12.66 -4.22
N THR A 226 1.33 -11.90 -4.18
CA THR A 226 0.55 -11.69 -2.95
C THR A 226 -0.24 -12.95 -2.59
N LYS A 227 -0.83 -13.65 -3.56
CA LYS A 227 -1.48 -14.96 -3.35
C LYS A 227 -0.48 -15.98 -2.82
N ALA A 228 0.71 -16.05 -3.40
CA ALA A 228 1.77 -16.98 -3.03
C ALA A 228 2.24 -16.74 -1.58
N ILE A 229 2.54 -15.49 -1.20
CA ILE A 229 3.00 -15.21 0.17
C ILE A 229 1.90 -15.44 1.20
N ARG A 230 0.65 -15.06 0.88
CA ARG A 230 -0.51 -15.37 1.72
C ARG A 230 -0.67 -16.87 1.93
N ALA A 231 -0.59 -17.66 0.86
CA ALA A 231 -0.70 -19.12 0.94
C ALA A 231 0.41 -19.73 1.80
N LYS A 232 1.64 -19.22 1.66
CA LYS A 232 2.78 -19.64 2.48
C LYS A 232 2.57 -19.35 3.96
N VAL A 233 2.11 -18.14 4.31
CA VAL A 233 1.80 -17.79 5.71
C VAL A 233 0.62 -18.61 6.24
N ARG A 234 -0.43 -18.80 5.46
CA ARG A 234 -1.55 -19.69 5.83
C ARG A 234 -1.06 -21.09 6.15
N GLY A 235 -0.23 -21.67 5.28
CA GLY A 235 0.38 -22.99 5.51
C GLY A 235 1.15 -23.02 6.83
N PHE A 236 2.01 -22.02 7.07
CA PHE A 236 2.74 -21.90 8.34
C PHE A 236 1.80 -21.83 9.56
N VAL A 237 0.74 -21.03 9.50
CA VAL A 237 -0.23 -20.93 10.61
C VAL A 237 -0.95 -22.25 10.86
N GLN A 238 -1.41 -22.92 9.81
CA GLN A 238 -2.20 -24.15 9.89
C GLN A 238 -1.35 -25.36 10.29
N GLU A 239 -0.12 -25.45 9.80
CA GLU A 239 0.75 -26.62 9.99
C GLU A 239 1.66 -26.49 11.21
N GLU A 240 2.02 -25.27 11.62
CA GLU A 240 2.97 -25.03 12.72
C GLU A 240 2.30 -24.36 13.93
N CYS A 241 1.61 -23.23 13.73
CA CYS A 241 1.09 -22.44 14.84
C CYS A 241 -0.11 -23.11 15.54
N ILE A 242 -1.13 -23.53 14.79
CA ILE A 242 -2.34 -24.14 15.36
C ILE A 242 -2.02 -25.43 16.13
N PRO A 243 -1.23 -26.38 15.60
CA PRO A 243 -0.83 -27.56 16.37
C PRO A 243 0.03 -27.24 17.60
N ALA A 244 0.79 -26.14 17.57
CA ALA A 244 1.56 -25.68 18.72
C ALA A 244 0.65 -25.10 19.84
N GLU A 245 -0.54 -24.57 19.52
CA GLU A 245 -1.50 -24.08 20.52
C GLU A 245 -1.86 -25.15 21.55
N GLU A 246 -2.11 -26.37 21.08
CA GLU A 246 -2.54 -27.50 21.93
C GLU A 246 -1.48 -27.92 22.96
N LYS A 247 -0.21 -27.68 22.64
CA LYS A 247 0.94 -28.08 23.46
C LYS A 247 1.54 -26.93 24.25
N CYS A 248 1.16 -25.70 23.94
CA CYS A 248 1.71 -24.51 24.57
C CYS A 248 1.11 -24.32 25.96
N THR A 249 1.98 -24.33 26.97
CA THR A 249 1.68 -24.03 28.37
C THR A 249 2.53 -22.85 28.82
N ALA A 250 2.26 -22.33 30.03
CA ALA A 250 3.11 -21.29 30.59
C ALA A 250 4.56 -21.75 30.71
N ASP A 251 4.81 -22.99 31.14
CA ASP A 251 6.17 -23.48 31.41
C ASP A 251 7.03 -23.63 30.16
N ASN A 252 6.45 -24.06 29.04
CA ASN A 252 7.18 -24.31 27.80
C ASN A 252 7.05 -23.21 26.73
N PHE A 253 6.33 -22.11 27.04
CA PHE A 253 6.04 -21.03 26.09
C PHE A 253 7.27 -20.54 25.33
N GLU A 254 8.37 -20.25 26.03
CA GLU A 254 9.60 -19.73 25.40
C GLU A 254 10.21 -20.73 24.41
N THR A 255 10.19 -22.01 24.76
CA THR A 255 10.69 -23.08 23.88
C THR A 255 9.83 -23.21 22.62
N VAL A 256 8.50 -23.22 22.79
CA VAL A 256 7.55 -23.29 21.67
C VAL A 256 7.71 -22.07 20.76
N LEU A 257 7.78 -20.88 21.34
CA LEU A 257 7.94 -19.65 20.57
C LEU A 257 9.29 -19.61 19.84
N ALA A 258 10.38 -20.00 20.49
CA ALA A 258 11.70 -20.05 19.86
C ALA A 258 11.73 -21.02 18.67
N GLU A 259 11.09 -22.19 18.78
CA GLU A 259 10.96 -23.14 17.67
C GLU A 259 10.18 -22.53 16.49
N LEU A 260 9.01 -21.94 16.76
CA LEU A 260 8.19 -21.30 15.73
C LEU A 260 8.93 -20.15 15.04
N ARG A 261 9.61 -19.29 15.81
CA ARG A 261 10.41 -18.19 15.26
C ARG A 261 11.60 -18.71 14.44
N GLY A 262 12.24 -19.79 14.87
CA GLY A 262 13.29 -20.46 14.10
C GLY A 262 12.80 -20.95 12.74
N LYS A 263 11.63 -21.61 12.72
CA LYS A 263 10.97 -22.05 11.48
C LYS A 263 10.56 -20.86 10.59
N ALA A 264 9.95 -19.82 11.17
CA ALA A 264 9.54 -18.62 10.45
C ALA A 264 10.75 -17.93 9.78
N ARG A 265 11.87 -17.78 10.49
CA ARG A 265 13.12 -17.24 9.94
C ARG A 265 13.68 -18.12 8.82
N ALA A 266 13.73 -19.44 9.01
CA ALA A 266 14.21 -20.37 7.99
C ALA A 266 13.36 -20.34 6.71
N GLN A 267 12.08 -19.98 6.83
CA GLN A 267 11.17 -19.81 5.70
C GLN A 267 11.12 -18.36 5.17
N GLY A 268 11.86 -17.41 5.73
CA GLY A 268 11.83 -16.00 5.30
C GLY A 268 10.51 -15.30 5.58
N LEU A 269 9.82 -15.66 6.67
CA LEU A 269 8.53 -15.08 7.09
C LEU A 269 8.66 -14.01 8.18
N TRP A 270 9.89 -13.60 8.49
CA TRP A 270 10.16 -12.74 9.64
C TRP A 270 9.77 -11.29 9.38
N CYS A 271 9.02 -10.67 10.31
CA CYS A 271 8.63 -9.26 10.27
C CYS A 271 7.96 -8.82 8.94
N PRO A 272 6.71 -9.23 8.65
CA PRO A 272 6.05 -9.03 7.36
C PRO A 272 6.06 -7.60 6.82
N PHE A 273 5.81 -6.60 7.68
CA PHE A 273 5.65 -5.20 7.28
C PHE A 273 6.94 -4.36 7.44
N ILE A 274 8.03 -4.97 7.92
CA ILE A 274 9.31 -4.28 8.07
C ILE A 274 10.04 -4.30 6.71
N PRO A 275 10.64 -3.18 6.27
CA PRO A 275 11.41 -3.16 5.02
C PRO A 275 12.56 -4.17 5.00
N GLU A 276 12.91 -4.65 3.81
CA GLU A 276 13.97 -5.67 3.62
C GLU A 276 15.33 -5.18 4.13
N GLU A 277 15.64 -3.89 4.01
CA GLU A 277 16.88 -3.29 4.52
C GLU A 277 17.05 -3.42 6.06
N PHE A 278 15.93 -3.63 6.77
CA PHE A 278 15.89 -3.88 8.22
C PHE A 278 15.66 -5.36 8.55
N GLY A 279 15.76 -6.26 7.57
CA GLY A 279 15.64 -7.71 7.74
C GLY A 279 14.20 -8.24 7.82
N GLY A 280 13.22 -7.45 7.38
CA GLY A 280 11.83 -7.88 7.22
C GLY A 280 11.50 -8.37 5.81
N MET A 281 10.21 -8.60 5.54
CA MET A 281 9.74 -9.08 4.23
C MET A 281 9.37 -7.96 3.25
N GLY A 282 9.30 -6.70 3.69
CA GLY A 282 8.92 -5.57 2.84
C GLY A 282 7.49 -5.63 2.28
N LEU A 283 6.56 -6.33 2.93
CA LEU A 283 5.20 -6.47 2.40
C LEU A 283 4.48 -5.12 2.36
N ARG A 284 3.97 -4.80 1.18
CA ARG A 284 3.09 -3.66 0.95
C ARG A 284 1.73 -3.82 1.67
N PRO A 285 0.98 -2.73 1.90
CA PRO A 285 -0.28 -2.77 2.65
C PRO A 285 -1.26 -3.87 2.25
N LEU A 286 -1.47 -4.17 0.95
CA LEU A 286 -2.38 -5.24 0.53
C LEU A 286 -1.90 -6.62 0.99
N ALA A 287 -0.65 -6.94 0.68
CA ALA A 287 -0.05 -8.22 1.06
C ALA A 287 0.01 -8.38 2.58
N ASN A 288 0.40 -7.34 3.30
CA ASN A 288 0.41 -7.34 4.75
C ASN A 288 -1.00 -7.52 5.34
N ALA A 289 -2.01 -6.85 4.79
CA ALA A 289 -3.40 -7.00 5.24
C ALA A 289 -3.88 -8.45 5.13
N LEU A 290 -3.60 -9.09 4.00
CA LEU A 290 -3.98 -10.47 3.74
C LEU A 290 -3.21 -11.44 4.65
N VAL A 291 -1.90 -11.24 4.81
CA VAL A 291 -1.06 -12.06 5.69
C VAL A 291 -1.49 -11.93 7.15
N GLN A 292 -1.78 -10.73 7.63
CA GLN A 292 -2.27 -10.51 9.00
C GLN A 292 -3.62 -11.19 9.25
N MET A 293 -4.51 -11.24 8.26
CA MET A 293 -5.76 -12.00 8.36
C MET A 293 -5.55 -13.52 8.48
N GLU A 294 -4.42 -14.07 8.03
CA GLU A 294 -4.10 -15.48 8.28
C GLU A 294 -3.46 -15.65 9.68
N LEU A 295 -2.59 -14.72 10.09
CA LEU A 295 -1.91 -14.79 11.38
C LEU A 295 -2.84 -14.73 12.59
N GLY A 296 -3.96 -14.01 12.47
CA GLY A 296 -4.95 -13.91 13.54
C GLY A 296 -5.72 -15.21 13.82
N GLU A 297 -5.59 -16.24 12.97
CA GLU A 297 -6.23 -17.54 13.21
C GLU A 297 -5.63 -18.28 14.41
N SER A 298 -4.38 -17.94 14.77
CA SER A 298 -3.68 -18.50 15.92
C SER A 298 -3.18 -17.43 16.89
N PHE A 299 -3.29 -17.68 18.21
CA PHE A 299 -2.70 -16.78 19.22
C PHE A 299 -1.17 -16.77 19.20
N LEU A 300 -0.54 -17.74 18.53
CA LEU A 300 0.91 -17.81 18.32
C LEU A 300 1.35 -17.20 16.98
N GLY A 301 0.43 -17.00 16.02
CA GLY A 301 0.76 -16.60 14.65
C GLY A 301 1.56 -15.30 14.59
N ALA A 302 1.02 -14.23 15.17
CA ALA A 302 1.70 -12.94 15.19
C ALA A 302 3.03 -12.96 15.97
N LEU A 303 3.10 -13.74 17.06
CA LEU A 303 4.33 -13.90 17.86
C LEU A 303 5.43 -14.64 17.10
N ALA A 304 5.06 -15.65 16.32
CA ALA A 304 5.97 -16.46 15.54
C ALA A 304 6.67 -15.67 14.42
N LEU A 305 5.97 -14.69 13.83
CA LEU A 305 6.50 -13.82 12.77
C LEU A 305 6.97 -12.44 13.30
N ASN A 306 6.96 -12.23 14.61
CA ASN A 306 7.36 -10.97 15.27
C ASN A 306 6.58 -9.73 14.79
N THR A 307 5.26 -9.88 14.76
CA THR A 307 4.29 -8.88 14.28
C THR A 307 3.12 -8.69 15.26
N GLN A 308 3.33 -9.08 16.51
CA GLN A 308 2.40 -8.85 17.61
C GLN A 308 2.38 -7.37 18.02
N GLY A 309 1.19 -6.90 18.39
CA GLY A 309 1.08 -5.67 19.18
C GLY A 309 1.49 -5.92 20.63
N PRO A 310 2.07 -4.95 21.33
CA PRO A 310 2.32 -3.56 20.92
C PRO A 310 3.63 -3.33 20.14
N ASP A 311 4.41 -4.38 19.92
CA ASP A 311 5.79 -4.30 19.38
C ASP A 311 5.79 -3.76 17.95
N ASP A 312 4.93 -4.30 17.08
CA ASP A 312 4.82 -3.96 15.66
C ASP A 312 4.67 -2.46 15.36
N ALA A 313 3.67 -1.82 15.95
CA ALA A 313 3.39 -0.41 15.78
C ALA A 313 4.51 0.46 16.35
N THR A 314 5.21 -0.05 17.36
CA THR A 314 6.35 0.66 17.97
C THR A 314 7.60 0.53 17.11
N MET A 315 7.83 -0.64 16.49
CA MET A 315 8.88 -0.83 15.49
C MET A 315 8.71 0.14 14.32
N LEU A 316 7.49 0.28 13.78
CA LEU A 316 7.18 1.28 12.74
C LEU A 316 7.43 2.72 13.20
N THR A 317 7.07 3.05 14.44
CA THR A 317 7.25 4.41 14.98
C THR A 317 8.74 4.73 15.18
N LEU A 318 9.56 3.77 15.60
CA LEU A 318 11.01 3.93 15.72
C LEU A 318 11.71 3.96 14.36
N LEU A 319 11.22 3.21 13.37
CA LEU A 319 11.72 3.28 12.00
C LEU A 319 11.56 4.69 11.43
N GLU A 320 10.37 5.27 11.58
CA GLU A 320 10.02 6.58 11.02
C GLU A 320 10.63 7.75 11.83
N HIS A 321 10.55 7.70 13.16
CA HIS A 321 10.84 8.86 14.01
C HIS A 321 12.01 8.66 14.98
N GLY A 322 12.61 7.47 15.02
CA GLY A 322 13.75 7.19 15.88
C GLY A 322 15.04 7.81 15.35
N THR A 323 15.88 8.32 16.24
CA THR A 323 17.26 8.69 15.91
C THR A 323 18.10 7.44 15.64
N ASP A 324 19.28 7.58 15.01
CA ASP A 324 20.19 6.44 14.76
C ASP A 324 20.57 5.72 16.07
N PHE A 325 20.79 6.48 17.15
CA PHE A 325 21.01 5.95 18.48
C PHE A 325 19.81 5.10 18.95
N GLN A 326 18.59 5.61 18.81
CA GLN A 326 17.38 4.89 19.21
C GLN A 326 17.13 3.66 18.34
N LYS A 327 17.45 3.72 17.05
CA LYS A 327 17.33 2.59 16.13
C LYS A 327 18.29 1.46 16.52
N GLU A 328 19.56 1.78 16.77
CA GLU A 328 20.53 0.77 17.19
C GLU A 328 20.22 0.21 18.58
N LYS A 329 19.89 1.08 19.55
CA LYS A 329 19.69 0.67 20.95
C LYS A 329 18.36 -0.03 21.21
N PHE A 330 17.27 0.43 20.57
CA PHE A 330 15.91 -0.01 20.88
C PHE A 330 15.24 -0.74 19.73
N LEU A 331 15.33 -0.26 18.49
CA LEU A 331 14.64 -0.90 17.36
C LEU A 331 15.25 -2.26 17.02
N LYS A 332 16.58 -2.34 16.90
CA LYS A 332 17.27 -3.57 16.48
C LYS A 332 16.97 -4.78 17.39
N PRO A 333 17.01 -4.69 18.74
CA PRO A 333 16.58 -5.79 19.60
C PRO A 333 15.11 -6.22 19.42
N LEU A 334 14.22 -5.30 19.04
CA LEU A 334 12.82 -5.63 18.74
C LEU A 334 12.70 -6.37 17.41
N LEU A 335 13.42 -5.90 16.38
CA LEU A 335 13.50 -6.58 15.08
C LEU A 335 14.09 -7.98 15.23
N ASP A 336 15.04 -8.17 16.14
CA ASP A 336 15.62 -9.48 16.45
C ASP A 336 14.67 -10.38 17.28
N GLY A 337 13.59 -9.83 17.81
CA GLY A 337 12.63 -10.52 18.68
C GLY A 337 13.19 -10.83 20.07
N GLN A 338 14.26 -10.15 20.48
CA GLN A 338 14.95 -10.35 21.76
C GLN A 338 14.30 -9.58 22.91
N LYS A 339 13.66 -8.44 22.60
CA LYS A 339 12.98 -7.59 23.57
C LYS A 339 11.50 -7.44 23.22
N ARG A 340 10.70 -7.15 24.25
CA ARG A 340 9.27 -6.85 24.15
C ARG A 340 8.95 -5.47 24.68
N ILE A 341 7.85 -4.90 24.19
CA ILE A 341 7.44 -3.55 24.56
C ILE A 341 6.09 -3.52 25.29
N CYS A 342 5.90 -2.48 26.08
CA CYS A 342 4.59 -1.98 26.46
C CYS A 342 4.41 -0.52 26.06
N TYR A 343 3.17 -0.11 25.80
CA TYR A 343 2.81 1.29 25.57
C TYR A 343 2.01 1.82 26.76
N SER A 344 2.53 2.86 27.41
CA SER A 344 2.08 3.33 28.71
C SER A 344 1.65 4.80 28.61
N MET A 345 0.41 4.98 28.16
CA MET A 345 -0.18 6.30 27.91
C MET A 345 -1.33 6.59 28.88
N THR A 346 -2.31 5.69 28.92
CA THR A 346 -3.57 5.84 29.66
C THR A 346 -3.34 6.03 31.16
N GLU A 347 -4.20 6.84 31.79
CA GLU A 347 -4.25 7.11 33.22
C GLU A 347 -5.70 6.99 33.70
N LYS A 348 -5.94 6.84 35.00
CA LYS A 348 -7.30 6.87 35.56
C LYS A 348 -8.04 8.15 35.19
N ALA A 349 -7.33 9.27 35.12
CA ALA A 349 -7.85 10.58 34.74
C ALA A 349 -7.91 10.81 33.21
N ALA A 350 -7.24 9.97 32.40
CA ALA A 350 -7.05 10.23 30.97
C ALA A 350 -7.05 8.93 30.14
N GLY A 351 -8.19 8.66 29.49
CA GLY A 351 -8.35 7.54 28.56
C GLY A 351 -8.76 8.03 27.17
N ALA A 352 -10.08 8.13 26.94
CA ALA A 352 -10.62 8.62 25.67
C ALA A 352 -10.20 10.06 25.36
N ASP A 353 -10.19 10.93 26.37
CA ASP A 353 -9.53 12.25 26.30
C ASP A 353 -8.12 12.15 26.89
N ALA A 354 -7.15 11.85 26.03
CA ALA A 354 -5.74 11.76 26.42
C ALA A 354 -5.15 13.12 26.84
N THR A 355 -5.81 14.25 26.54
CA THR A 355 -5.35 15.58 26.99
C THR A 355 -5.64 15.84 28.48
N GLY A 356 -6.37 14.94 29.15
CA GLY A 356 -6.51 14.96 30.60
C GLY A 356 -5.29 14.46 31.35
N MET A 357 -4.22 14.03 30.67
CA MET A 357 -3.06 13.37 31.27
C MET A 357 -2.34 14.25 32.31
N GLN A 358 -1.97 13.64 33.42
CA GLN A 358 -1.37 14.24 34.63
C GLN A 358 0.07 13.80 34.88
N THR A 359 0.53 12.66 34.34
CA THR A 359 1.96 12.28 34.45
C THR A 359 2.82 13.39 33.85
N THR A 360 3.79 13.85 34.64
CA THR A 360 4.70 14.93 34.27
C THR A 360 6.09 14.39 33.95
N ALA A 361 6.83 15.12 33.13
CA ALA A 361 8.24 14.91 32.85
C ALA A 361 8.96 16.26 32.92
N VAL A 362 9.89 16.41 33.86
CA VAL A 362 10.68 17.64 34.04
C VAL A 362 12.13 17.36 33.65
N LEU A 363 12.72 18.23 32.84
CA LEU A 363 14.13 18.12 32.48
C LEU A 363 15.00 18.58 33.67
N ASP A 364 15.88 17.70 34.14
CA ASP A 364 16.85 17.93 35.20
C ASP A 364 18.26 17.51 34.71
N GLY A 365 19.07 18.50 34.35
CA GLY A 365 20.35 18.29 33.67
C GLY A 365 20.17 17.58 32.32
N ASP A 366 20.81 16.42 32.19
CA ASP A 366 20.77 15.57 30.99
C ASP A 366 19.68 14.48 31.03
N ASN A 367 18.81 14.50 32.04
CA ASN A 367 17.75 13.50 32.21
C ASN A 367 16.37 14.16 32.36
N TRP A 368 15.35 13.41 32.01
CA TRP A 368 13.96 13.69 32.36
C TRP A 368 13.60 12.91 33.63
N VAL A 369 12.91 13.57 34.55
CA VAL A 369 12.37 12.95 35.76
C VAL A 369 10.86 12.93 35.64
N LEU A 370 10.30 11.71 35.57
CA LEU A 370 8.87 11.48 35.40
C LEU A 370 8.20 11.14 36.73
N ASN A 371 6.98 11.66 36.93
CA ASN A 371 6.15 11.39 38.10
C ASN A 371 4.66 11.31 37.72
N GLY A 372 3.95 10.30 38.22
CA GLY A 372 2.52 10.10 37.96
C GLY A 372 2.07 8.64 38.12
N GLU A 373 1.11 8.24 37.29
CA GLU A 373 0.64 6.86 37.20
C GLU A 373 0.29 6.51 35.75
N LYS A 374 0.29 5.21 35.44
CA LYS A 374 -0.31 4.68 34.21
C LYS A 374 -1.27 3.55 34.53
N TRP A 375 -2.30 3.45 33.70
CA TRP A 375 -3.43 2.54 33.88
C TRP A 375 -3.60 1.73 32.60
N PHE A 376 -3.72 0.41 32.69
CA PHE A 376 -3.81 -0.50 31.54
C PHE A 376 -2.60 -0.48 30.60
N SER A 377 -1.39 -0.51 31.15
CA SER A 377 -0.17 -0.68 30.34
C SER A 377 -0.06 -2.14 29.88
N SER A 378 -0.53 -2.43 28.67
CA SER A 378 -0.58 -3.79 28.11
C SER A 378 0.81 -4.41 28.00
N SER A 379 0.94 -5.68 28.39
CA SER A 379 2.18 -6.46 28.37
C SER A 379 3.30 -5.95 29.28
N ALA A 380 3.07 -4.95 30.14
CA ALA A 380 4.14 -4.35 30.94
C ALA A 380 4.82 -5.35 31.90
N SER A 381 4.12 -6.38 32.37
CA SER A 381 4.69 -7.44 33.21
C SER A 381 5.70 -8.36 32.51
N VAL A 382 5.79 -8.29 31.17
CA VAL A 382 6.69 -9.11 30.34
C VAL A 382 7.46 -8.25 29.33
N ALA A 383 7.49 -6.93 29.52
CA ALA A 383 8.16 -5.99 28.64
C ALA A 383 9.56 -5.66 29.16
N ASP A 384 10.51 -5.51 28.24
CA ASP A 384 11.86 -5.03 28.49
C ASP A 384 11.98 -3.52 28.26
N ILE A 385 11.01 -2.94 27.55
CA ILE A 385 10.97 -1.52 27.21
C ILE A 385 9.53 -1.00 27.39
N ALA A 386 9.37 0.14 28.06
CA ALA A 386 8.12 0.88 28.11
C ALA A 386 8.23 2.16 27.25
N VAL A 387 7.23 2.40 26.41
CA VAL A 387 7.06 3.69 25.74
C VAL A 387 6.04 4.51 26.54
N VAL A 388 6.54 5.48 27.29
CA VAL A 388 5.76 6.27 28.28
C VAL A 388 5.46 7.64 27.71
N MET A 389 4.18 8.04 27.71
CA MET A 389 3.78 9.40 27.36
C MET A 389 3.58 10.23 28.63
N ALA A 390 4.12 11.46 28.65
CA ALA A 390 4.04 12.36 29.79
C ALA A 390 3.96 13.83 29.36
N LYS A 391 3.41 14.68 30.21
CA LYS A 391 3.33 16.13 30.03
C LYS A 391 4.69 16.77 30.29
N THR A 392 5.26 17.39 29.27
CA THR A 392 6.56 18.10 29.33
C THR A 392 6.43 19.61 29.32
N ASP A 393 5.27 20.15 28.94
CA ASP A 393 5.04 21.59 28.86
C ASP A 393 3.56 21.93 29.07
N PRO A 394 3.14 22.32 30.29
CA PRO A 394 1.73 22.62 30.57
C PRO A 394 1.23 23.92 29.92
N ASP A 395 2.12 24.78 29.45
CA ASP A 395 1.79 26.10 28.88
C ASP A 395 1.76 26.08 27.34
N ALA A 396 2.27 25.01 26.72
CA ALA A 396 2.19 24.81 25.27
C ALA A 396 0.75 24.61 24.76
N PRO A 397 0.49 24.74 23.45
CA PRO A 397 -0.79 24.38 22.85
C PRO A 397 -1.24 22.98 23.25
N ARG A 398 -2.56 22.76 23.44
CA ARG A 398 -3.13 21.56 24.09
C ARG A 398 -2.54 20.23 23.62
N HIS A 399 -2.26 20.03 22.33
CA HIS A 399 -1.70 18.76 21.83
C HIS A 399 -0.16 18.69 21.82
N GLU A 400 0.51 19.83 22.06
CA GLU A 400 1.96 19.96 22.11
C GLU A 400 2.51 19.92 23.55
N GLN A 401 1.64 19.76 24.54
CA GLN A 401 2.03 19.70 25.95
C GLN A 401 2.76 18.41 26.34
N TYR A 402 2.75 17.40 25.47
CA TYR A 402 3.11 16.02 25.81
C TYR A 402 4.24 15.50 24.93
N SER A 403 5.06 14.64 25.52
CA SER A 403 6.16 13.96 24.85
C SER A 403 6.16 12.47 25.15
N THR A 404 6.88 11.70 24.33
CA THR A 404 7.00 10.25 24.45
C THR A 404 8.44 9.87 24.79
N PHE A 405 8.60 8.95 25.73
CA PHE A 405 9.88 8.52 26.29
C PHE A 405 10.05 7.02 26.15
N ILE A 406 11.25 6.58 25.77
CA ILE A 406 11.63 5.16 25.76
C ILE A 406 12.29 4.84 27.10
N VAL A 407 11.75 3.88 27.84
CA VAL A 407 12.20 3.51 29.18
C VAL A 407 12.61 2.06 29.17
N GLU A 408 13.86 1.76 29.52
CA GLU A 408 14.32 0.38 29.69
C GLU A 408 13.80 -0.18 31.03
N LEU A 409 13.37 -1.43 31.03
CA LEU A 409 12.87 -2.15 32.19
C LEU A 409 13.84 -3.29 32.58
N PRO A 410 13.94 -3.65 33.88
CA PRO A 410 13.29 -3.01 35.02
C PRO A 410 13.90 -1.62 35.32
N ASN A 411 13.05 -0.69 35.77
CA ASN A 411 13.48 0.62 36.26
C ASN A 411 12.81 0.89 37.62
N PRO A 412 13.55 1.29 38.67
CA PRO A 412 12.97 1.49 40.00
C PRO A 412 11.90 2.58 40.04
N GLY A 413 11.92 3.55 39.12
CA GLY A 413 10.89 4.59 39.05
C GLY A 413 9.64 4.18 38.26
N TYR A 414 9.62 2.99 37.65
CA TYR A 414 8.48 2.43 36.92
C TYR A 414 8.02 1.16 37.65
N GLU A 415 7.15 1.33 38.65
CA GLU A 415 6.70 0.24 39.52
C GLU A 415 5.39 -0.37 39.01
N ILE A 416 5.39 -1.67 38.74
CA ILE A 416 4.15 -2.41 38.47
C ILE A 416 3.46 -2.69 39.81
N VAL A 417 2.34 -2.01 40.06
CA VAL A 417 1.54 -2.18 41.29
C VAL A 417 0.81 -3.51 41.27
N ARG A 418 0.19 -3.84 40.13
CA ARG A 418 -0.51 -5.10 39.89
C ARG A 418 -0.84 -5.28 38.40
N ASN A 419 -1.17 -6.51 38.02
CA ASN A 419 -1.92 -6.79 36.80
C ASN A 419 -3.43 -6.66 37.08
N ILE A 420 -4.15 -5.94 36.22
CA ILE A 420 -5.57 -5.64 36.35
C ILE A 420 -6.37 -6.81 35.79
N GLU A 421 -7.20 -7.43 36.61
CA GLU A 421 -8.13 -8.48 36.16
C GLU A 421 -9.18 -7.91 35.20
N THR A 422 -9.45 -8.62 34.10
CA THR A 422 -10.42 -8.22 33.08
C THR A 422 -11.40 -9.36 32.77
N MET A 423 -12.31 -9.16 31.81
CA MET A 423 -13.22 -10.22 31.36
C MET A 423 -12.48 -11.43 30.77
N GLN A 424 -11.33 -11.20 30.13
CA GLN A 424 -10.51 -12.27 29.60
C GLN A 424 -9.81 -12.98 30.77
N PRO A 425 -9.88 -14.32 30.88
CA PRO A 425 -9.26 -15.04 31.98
C PRO A 425 -7.76 -14.75 32.10
N HIS A 426 -7.35 -14.32 33.29
CA HIS A 426 -5.93 -14.23 33.66
C HIS A 426 -5.38 -15.63 33.91
N THR A 427 -4.62 -16.13 32.95
CA THR A 427 -3.87 -17.39 33.07
C THR A 427 -2.38 -17.11 32.98
N ASP A 428 -1.56 -17.99 33.55
CA ASP A 428 -0.09 -17.85 33.50
C ASP A 428 0.42 -17.77 32.06
N LEU A 429 -0.17 -18.57 31.15
CA LEU A 429 0.11 -18.49 29.72
C LEU A 429 -0.34 -17.15 29.14
N GLY A 430 -1.52 -16.64 29.53
CA GLY A 430 -2.00 -15.31 29.13
C GLY A 430 -1.04 -14.19 29.50
N LEU A 431 -0.44 -14.25 30.70
CA LEU A 431 0.60 -13.31 31.12
C LEU A 431 1.83 -13.38 30.20
N LYS A 432 2.33 -14.59 29.92
CA LYS A 432 3.47 -14.80 29.00
C LYS A 432 3.18 -14.36 27.57
N LEU A 433 1.95 -14.54 27.08
CA LEU A 433 1.53 -14.02 25.78
C LEU A 433 1.51 -12.48 25.74
N GLY A 434 1.59 -11.79 26.88
CA GLY A 434 1.47 -10.34 26.99
C GLY A 434 0.03 -9.85 27.02
N GLY A 435 -0.93 -10.72 27.32
CA GLY A 435 -2.35 -10.37 27.47
C GLY A 435 -2.69 -9.67 28.79
N SER A 436 -1.71 -9.39 29.64
CA SER A 436 -1.90 -8.65 30.89
C SER A 436 -1.99 -7.14 30.65
N HIS A 437 -2.66 -6.45 31.55
CA HIS A 437 -2.69 -4.99 31.61
C HIS A 437 -2.26 -4.53 33.00
N SER A 438 -1.20 -3.74 33.11
CA SER A 438 -0.67 -3.38 34.42
C SER A 438 -1.09 -1.98 34.86
N GLU A 439 -1.33 -1.84 36.17
CA GLU A 439 -1.36 -0.55 36.88
C GLU A 439 0.06 -0.19 37.30
N ILE A 440 0.50 1.02 36.98
CA ILE A 440 1.87 1.47 37.13
C ILE A 440 1.90 2.71 38.01
N LYS A 441 2.79 2.71 39.00
CA LYS A 441 3.19 3.91 39.73
C LYS A 441 4.50 4.44 39.13
N ILE A 442 4.53 5.72 38.81
CA ILE A 442 5.72 6.40 38.31
C ILE A 442 6.20 7.37 39.39
N GLU A 443 7.36 7.08 39.98
CA GLU A 443 7.95 7.88 41.06
C GLU A 443 9.44 8.10 40.78
N ASN A 444 9.82 9.35 40.54
CA ASN A 444 11.20 9.76 40.23
C ASN A 444 11.85 8.90 39.13
N LEU A 445 11.09 8.59 38.08
CA LEU A 445 11.58 7.82 36.95
C LEU A 445 12.55 8.65 36.13
N VAL A 446 13.84 8.32 36.22
CA VAL A 446 14.92 9.00 35.49
C VAL A 446 15.08 8.37 34.10
N VAL A 447 15.00 9.21 33.07
CA VAL A 447 15.11 8.81 31.66
C VAL A 447 16.12 9.71 30.96
N PRO A 448 17.14 9.18 30.27
CA PRO A 448 18.10 10.00 29.52
C PRO A 448 17.41 10.91 28.49
N ARG A 449 17.97 12.10 28.27
CA ARG A 449 17.44 13.04 27.27
C ARG A 449 17.33 12.44 25.87
N ASP A 450 18.28 11.59 25.48
CA ASP A 450 18.31 10.92 24.16
C ASP A 450 17.22 9.85 23.99
N ASN A 451 16.50 9.49 25.05
CA ASN A 451 15.37 8.58 24.98
C ASN A 451 14.02 9.28 24.69
N LEU A 452 14.03 10.59 24.46
CA LEU A 452 12.89 11.36 23.97
C LEU A 452 12.61 10.98 22.50
N LEU A 453 11.47 10.36 22.22
CA LEU A 453 11.09 9.91 20.88
C LEU A 453 10.33 11.01 20.13
N GLY A 454 10.74 11.31 18.90
CA GLY A 454 10.06 12.27 18.02
C GLY A 454 10.23 13.74 18.40
N GLY A 455 10.86 14.05 19.53
CA GLY A 455 11.09 15.42 20.01
C GLY A 455 10.04 15.93 21.00
N ARG A 456 10.37 17.03 21.70
CA ARG A 456 9.52 17.59 22.75
C ARG A 456 8.23 18.14 22.15
N GLY A 457 7.10 17.82 22.77
CA GLY A 457 5.77 18.23 22.33
C GLY A 457 5.18 17.38 21.20
N GLN A 458 5.88 16.35 20.74
CA GLN A 458 5.43 15.47 19.65
C GLN A 458 4.72 14.20 20.16
N GLY A 459 4.39 14.11 21.45
CA GLY A 459 3.85 12.89 22.05
C GLY A 459 2.54 12.43 21.43
N PHE A 460 1.63 13.36 21.11
CA PHE A 460 0.38 13.04 20.41
C PHE A 460 0.62 12.55 18.98
N ASN A 461 1.60 13.11 18.27
CA ASN A 461 1.94 12.68 16.91
C ASN A 461 2.52 11.26 16.93
N MET A 462 3.42 10.95 17.87
CA MET A 462 3.95 9.59 18.06
C MET A 462 2.84 8.60 18.42
N GLY A 463 1.95 8.97 19.35
CA GLY A 463 0.80 8.16 19.71
C GLY A 463 -0.13 7.88 18.52
N GLN A 464 -0.41 8.90 17.71
CA GLN A 464 -1.27 8.76 16.53
C GLN A 464 -0.63 7.94 15.41
N HIS A 465 0.67 8.12 15.16
CA HIS A 465 1.43 7.30 14.20
C HIS A 465 1.34 5.83 14.59
N ARG A 466 1.66 5.51 15.85
CA ARG A 466 1.56 4.15 16.40
C ARG A 466 0.13 3.58 16.30
N LEU A 467 -0.88 4.35 16.72
CA LEU A 467 -2.26 3.88 16.75
C LEU A 467 -2.87 3.72 15.34
N ALA A 468 -2.39 4.44 14.34
CA ALA A 468 -2.90 4.34 12.97
C ALA A 468 -2.74 2.92 12.41
N TYR A 469 -1.54 2.34 12.54
CA TYR A 469 -1.28 0.95 12.12
C TYR A 469 -1.95 -0.07 13.05
N GLY A 470 -1.82 0.11 14.37
CA GLY A 470 -2.34 -0.85 15.37
C GLY A 470 -3.83 -1.13 15.22
N ARG A 471 -4.64 -0.08 14.98
CA ARG A 471 -6.09 -0.19 14.75
C ARG A 471 -6.45 -1.12 13.59
N LEU A 472 -5.69 -1.03 12.50
CA LEU A 472 -5.94 -1.84 11.30
C LEU A 472 -5.51 -3.28 11.50
N ARG A 473 -4.36 -3.53 12.15
CA ARG A 473 -3.94 -4.90 12.48
C ARG A 473 -4.96 -5.61 13.37
N HIS A 474 -5.45 -4.95 14.42
CA HIS A 474 -6.52 -5.50 15.26
C HIS A 474 -7.75 -5.89 14.42
N GLY A 475 -8.14 -5.03 13.48
CA GLY A 475 -9.19 -5.32 12.51
C GLY A 475 -8.93 -6.55 11.64
N MET A 476 -7.71 -6.72 11.13
CA MET A 476 -7.30 -7.88 10.33
C MET A 476 -7.36 -9.18 11.15
N HIS A 477 -6.90 -9.15 12.41
CA HIS A 477 -6.98 -10.30 13.32
C HIS A 477 -8.43 -10.64 13.70
N ASN A 478 -9.28 -9.62 13.85
CA ASN A 478 -10.71 -9.81 14.11
C ASN A 478 -11.41 -10.56 12.95
N VAL A 479 -11.02 -10.32 11.69
CA VAL A 479 -11.52 -11.09 10.53
C VAL A 479 -11.10 -12.56 10.61
N ALA A 480 -9.87 -12.83 11.03
CA ALA A 480 -9.35 -14.19 11.21
C ALA A 480 -10.13 -14.96 12.29
N ILE A 481 -10.31 -14.34 13.45
CA ILE A 481 -11.07 -14.90 14.58
C ILE A 481 -12.52 -15.17 14.17
N ALA A 482 -13.14 -14.21 13.47
CA ALA A 482 -14.51 -14.37 12.98
C ALA A 482 -14.63 -15.52 11.97
N GLN A 483 -13.69 -15.65 11.03
CA GLN A 483 -13.68 -16.74 10.07
C GLN A 483 -13.56 -18.09 10.79
N ARG A 484 -12.59 -18.26 11.70
CA ARG A 484 -12.42 -19.50 12.47
C ARG A 484 -13.64 -19.81 13.35
N ALA A 485 -14.27 -18.80 13.96
CA ALA A 485 -15.49 -18.98 14.74
C ALA A 485 -16.68 -19.45 13.87
N LEU A 486 -16.83 -18.89 12.67
CA LEU A 486 -17.87 -19.31 11.73
C LEU A 486 -17.62 -20.74 11.23
N ASP A 487 -16.37 -21.11 10.97
CA ASP A 487 -16.01 -22.47 10.54
C ASP A 487 -16.24 -23.50 11.65
N LEU A 488 -15.91 -23.18 12.91
CA LEU A 488 -16.28 -24.00 14.07
C LEU A 488 -17.80 -24.17 14.17
N ALA A 489 -18.56 -23.08 14.01
CA ALA A 489 -20.02 -23.14 14.05
C ALA A 489 -20.60 -23.98 12.92
N ALA A 490 -20.09 -23.81 11.70
CA ALA A 490 -20.47 -24.60 10.53
C ALA A 490 -20.19 -26.09 10.77
N GLY A 491 -18.98 -26.44 11.21
CA GLY A 491 -18.58 -27.80 11.59
C GLY A 491 -19.54 -28.42 12.62
N HIS A 492 -19.84 -27.68 13.69
CA HIS A 492 -20.75 -28.16 14.72
C HIS A 492 -22.17 -28.39 14.19
N VAL A 493 -22.74 -27.47 13.41
CA VAL A 493 -24.13 -27.59 12.95
C VAL A 493 -24.30 -28.65 11.87
N VAL A 494 -23.25 -28.98 11.11
CA VAL A 494 -23.30 -30.06 10.13
C VAL A 494 -23.30 -31.44 10.79
N GLU A 495 -22.64 -31.61 11.93
CA GLU A 495 -22.58 -32.88 12.66
C GLU A 495 -23.72 -33.04 13.68
N ARG A 496 -24.10 -31.97 14.37
CA ARG A 496 -25.05 -32.03 15.48
C ARG A 496 -26.49 -32.17 15.00
N SER A 497 -27.20 -33.13 15.60
CA SER A 497 -28.64 -33.33 15.42
C SER A 497 -29.41 -33.13 16.72
N THR A 498 -30.57 -32.47 16.64
CA THR A 498 -31.54 -32.39 17.75
C THR A 498 -32.95 -32.54 17.19
N PHE A 499 -33.86 -33.10 17.99
CA PHE A 499 -35.26 -33.35 17.56
C PHE A 499 -35.35 -34.07 16.20
N GLY A 500 -34.47 -35.05 15.95
CA GLY A 500 -34.46 -35.88 14.75
C GLY A 500 -33.97 -35.22 13.46
N LYS A 501 -33.41 -34.00 13.50
CA LYS A 501 -32.83 -33.30 12.33
C LYS A 501 -31.48 -32.67 12.67
N ARG A 502 -30.62 -32.55 11.67
CA ARG A 502 -29.36 -31.79 11.80
C ARG A 502 -29.67 -30.32 12.06
N LEU A 503 -28.80 -29.64 12.80
CA LEU A 503 -28.92 -28.19 12.98
C LEU A 503 -28.80 -27.47 11.64
N ALA A 504 -27.91 -27.93 10.75
CA ALA A 504 -27.74 -27.40 9.40
C ALA A 504 -29.02 -27.46 8.52
N ASP A 505 -30.00 -28.30 8.86
CA ASP A 505 -31.27 -28.41 8.12
C ASP A 505 -32.34 -27.42 8.61
N ARG A 506 -32.03 -26.61 9.62
CA ARG A 506 -32.96 -25.63 10.18
C ARG A 506 -32.78 -24.28 9.54
N GLN A 507 -33.88 -23.70 9.07
CA GLN A 507 -33.89 -22.39 8.45
C GLN A 507 -33.30 -21.30 9.36
N GLY A 508 -33.66 -21.29 10.66
CA GLY A 508 -33.13 -20.31 11.62
C GLY A 508 -31.62 -20.39 11.81
N VAL A 509 -31.03 -21.59 11.75
CA VAL A 509 -29.56 -21.76 11.81
C VAL A 509 -28.91 -21.20 10.55
N ARG A 510 -29.49 -21.44 9.37
CA ARG A 510 -28.97 -20.91 8.10
C ARG A 510 -29.02 -19.39 8.03
N TRP A 511 -30.03 -18.74 8.61
CA TRP A 511 -30.09 -17.28 8.71
C TRP A 511 -28.93 -16.73 9.54
N MET A 512 -28.67 -17.31 10.71
CA MET A 512 -27.55 -16.90 11.57
C MET A 512 -26.19 -17.01 10.86
N LEU A 513 -25.97 -18.10 10.10
CA LEU A 513 -24.76 -18.28 9.30
C LEU A 513 -24.67 -17.26 8.15
N ALA A 514 -25.79 -16.96 7.48
CA ALA A 514 -25.84 -15.99 6.40
C ALA A 514 -25.49 -14.57 6.88
N ASP A 515 -26.02 -14.16 8.03
CA ASP A 515 -25.70 -12.87 8.64
C ASP A 515 -24.21 -12.75 8.97
N CYS A 516 -23.63 -13.80 9.57
CA CYS A 516 -22.19 -13.85 9.85
C CYS A 516 -21.35 -13.75 8.57
N ALA A 517 -21.71 -14.49 7.52
CA ALA A 517 -20.99 -14.46 6.26
C ALA A 517 -21.02 -13.06 5.61
N ALA A 518 -22.17 -12.37 5.67
CA ALA A 518 -22.31 -11.01 5.16
C ALA A 518 -21.44 -10.01 5.92
N GLU A 519 -21.36 -10.09 7.25
CA GLU A 519 -20.51 -9.21 8.06
C GLU A 519 -19.02 -9.42 7.76
N ILE A 520 -18.56 -10.69 7.68
CA ILE A 520 -17.17 -11.00 7.34
C ILE A 520 -16.82 -10.52 5.92
N TYR A 521 -17.73 -10.68 4.96
CA TYR A 521 -17.53 -10.22 3.59
C TYR A 521 -17.32 -8.69 3.53
N LYS A 522 -18.20 -7.93 4.19
CA LYS A 522 -18.05 -6.47 4.30
C LYS A 522 -16.73 -6.08 4.97
N ALA A 523 -16.35 -6.76 6.04
CA ALA A 523 -15.10 -6.53 6.75
C ALA A 523 -13.86 -6.68 5.84
N ARG A 524 -13.83 -7.73 5.02
CA ARG A 524 -12.74 -7.98 4.06
C ARG A 524 -12.65 -6.87 3.03
N LEU A 525 -13.77 -6.49 2.41
CA LEU A 525 -13.80 -5.41 1.41
C LEU A 525 -13.33 -4.07 2.00
N MET A 526 -13.75 -3.74 3.22
CA MET A 526 -13.31 -2.52 3.90
C MET A 526 -11.78 -2.51 4.10
N LEU A 527 -11.19 -3.62 4.53
CA LEU A 527 -9.74 -3.72 4.71
C LEU A 527 -8.98 -3.70 3.38
N LEU A 528 -9.51 -4.33 2.32
CA LEU A 528 -8.93 -4.27 0.98
C LEU A 528 -8.94 -2.84 0.42
N HIS A 529 -10.05 -2.11 0.60
CA HIS A 529 -10.13 -0.71 0.18
C HIS A 529 -9.14 0.16 0.96
N ILE A 530 -9.02 -0.03 2.27
CA ILE A 530 -8.02 0.70 3.08
C ILE A 530 -6.60 0.38 2.63
N ALA A 531 -6.30 -0.89 2.33
CA ALA A 531 -4.98 -1.28 1.81
C ALA A 531 -4.68 -0.64 0.44
N TYR A 532 -5.66 -0.61 -0.46
CA TYR A 532 -5.57 0.08 -1.75
C TYR A 532 -5.24 1.58 -1.56
N LYS A 533 -5.99 2.28 -0.70
CA LYS A 533 -5.72 3.69 -0.40
C LYS A 533 -4.35 3.90 0.23
N ALA A 534 -3.93 3.01 1.13
CA ALA A 534 -2.64 3.07 1.79
C ALA A 534 -1.48 2.93 0.78
N GLU A 535 -1.60 2.03 -0.19
CA GLU A 535 -0.60 1.86 -1.26
C GLU A 535 -0.45 3.07 -2.16
N ARG A 536 -1.46 3.95 -2.18
CA ARG A 536 -1.50 5.19 -2.97
C ARG A 536 -1.16 6.42 -2.14
N GLY A 537 -0.80 6.26 -0.87
CA GLY A 537 -0.49 7.36 0.04
C GLY A 537 -1.69 8.27 0.34
N GLU A 538 -2.92 7.77 0.20
CA GLU A 538 -4.13 8.55 0.42
C GLU A 538 -4.48 8.67 1.91
N ASP A 539 -5.32 9.67 2.26
CA ASP A 539 -5.80 9.82 3.63
C ASP A 539 -6.75 8.68 4.03
N LEU A 540 -6.39 7.99 5.12
CA LEU A 540 -7.11 6.84 5.67
C LEU A 540 -7.95 7.17 6.91
N ARG A 541 -7.90 8.41 7.42
CA ARG A 541 -8.47 8.73 8.74
C ARG A 541 -9.95 8.41 8.85
N GLN A 542 -10.72 8.68 7.79
CA GLN A 542 -12.16 8.43 7.78
C GLN A 542 -12.45 6.93 7.74
N GLU A 543 -11.86 6.21 6.78
CA GLU A 543 -12.06 4.77 6.60
C GLU A 543 -11.56 3.98 7.80
N ASN A 544 -10.43 4.36 8.41
CA ASN A 544 -9.91 3.73 9.63
C ASN A 544 -10.89 3.88 10.80
N GLY A 545 -11.52 5.06 10.96
CA GLY A 545 -12.51 5.29 12.01
C GLY A 545 -13.77 4.44 11.82
N ILE A 546 -14.25 4.32 10.58
CA ILE A 546 -15.40 3.47 10.23
C ILE A 546 -15.05 1.99 10.45
N ALA A 547 -13.91 1.54 9.92
CA ALA A 547 -13.46 0.15 9.99
C ALA A 547 -13.21 -0.29 11.44
N LYS A 548 -12.60 0.55 12.29
CA LYS A 548 -12.38 0.21 13.71
C LYS A 548 -13.68 -0.22 14.38
N VAL A 549 -14.74 0.58 14.23
CA VAL A 549 -16.03 0.32 14.88
C VAL A 549 -16.70 -0.89 14.24
N PHE A 550 -16.76 -0.94 12.91
CA PHE A 550 -17.41 -2.02 12.20
C PHE A 550 -16.77 -3.38 12.52
N LEU A 551 -15.45 -3.49 12.44
CA LEU A 551 -14.72 -4.74 12.65
C LEU A 551 -14.85 -5.26 14.08
N ALA A 552 -14.87 -4.38 15.08
CA ALA A 552 -15.10 -4.75 16.47
C ALA A 552 -16.50 -5.31 16.74
N HIS A 553 -17.52 -4.78 16.05
CA HIS A 553 -18.90 -5.29 16.15
C HIS A 553 -19.08 -6.59 15.38
N MET A 554 -18.51 -6.68 14.16
CA MET A 554 -18.54 -7.89 13.33
C MET A 554 -17.99 -9.09 14.08
N VAL A 555 -16.78 -9.00 14.64
CA VAL A 555 -16.18 -10.14 15.35
C VAL A 555 -17.00 -10.55 16.57
N HIS A 556 -17.57 -9.58 17.29
CA HIS A 556 -18.43 -9.84 18.44
C HIS A 556 -19.70 -10.61 18.03
N GLN A 557 -20.37 -10.17 16.97
CA GLN A 557 -21.56 -10.83 16.44
C GLN A 557 -21.27 -12.26 15.97
N VAL A 558 -20.17 -12.46 15.24
CA VAL A 558 -19.83 -13.78 14.70
C VAL A 558 -19.46 -14.76 15.81
N VAL A 559 -18.64 -14.34 16.78
CA VAL A 559 -18.25 -15.20 17.91
C VAL A 559 -19.45 -15.50 18.82
N ASP A 560 -20.31 -14.52 19.10
CA ASP A 560 -21.55 -14.73 19.87
C ASP A 560 -22.51 -15.70 19.16
N THR A 561 -22.64 -15.56 17.84
CA THR A 561 -23.43 -16.49 17.02
C THR A 561 -22.85 -17.90 17.06
N ALA A 562 -21.53 -18.04 16.93
CA ALA A 562 -20.85 -19.32 17.02
C ALA A 562 -21.06 -19.98 18.40
N LEU A 563 -20.94 -19.21 19.49
CA LEU A 563 -21.27 -19.66 20.84
C LEU A 563 -22.69 -20.22 20.92
N GLN A 564 -23.66 -19.43 20.45
CA GLN A 564 -25.08 -19.78 20.50
C GLN A 564 -25.37 -21.07 19.72
N LEU A 565 -24.73 -21.27 18.57
CA LEU A 565 -24.91 -22.47 17.75
C LEU A 565 -24.30 -23.74 18.38
N HIS A 566 -23.27 -23.61 19.23
CA HIS A 566 -22.70 -24.71 20.00
C HIS A 566 -23.44 -25.01 21.32
N GLY A 567 -24.32 -24.10 21.77
CA GLY A 567 -25.00 -24.24 23.06
C GLY A 567 -24.01 -24.33 24.23
N ALA A 568 -24.18 -25.31 25.13
CA ALA A 568 -23.32 -25.47 26.30
C ALA A 568 -21.83 -25.68 25.97
N LEU A 569 -21.53 -26.32 24.82
CA LEU A 569 -20.15 -26.51 24.34
C LEU A 569 -19.49 -25.18 23.94
N GLY A 570 -20.26 -24.23 23.45
CA GLY A 570 -19.73 -22.89 23.15
C GLY A 570 -19.33 -22.17 24.43
N TYR A 571 -20.16 -22.30 25.48
CA TYR A 571 -19.92 -21.66 26.76
C TYR A 571 -18.77 -22.30 27.58
N SER A 572 -18.42 -23.56 27.31
CA SER A 572 -17.30 -24.23 27.98
C SER A 572 -15.94 -23.77 27.42
N GLN A 573 -14.87 -24.10 28.14
CA GLN A 573 -13.49 -23.88 27.68
C GLN A 573 -12.97 -25.02 26.78
N ASP A 574 -13.83 -25.95 26.38
CA ASP A 574 -13.47 -27.05 25.46
C ASP A 574 -13.33 -26.53 24.00
N THR A 575 -13.85 -25.33 23.74
CA THR A 575 -13.66 -24.60 22.49
C THR A 575 -13.02 -23.24 22.77
N PRO A 576 -12.36 -22.60 21.79
CA PRO A 576 -11.79 -21.27 21.99
C PRO A 576 -12.85 -20.16 22.11
N LEU A 577 -14.13 -20.45 21.81
CA LEU A 577 -15.20 -19.45 21.66
C LEU A 577 -15.44 -18.63 22.94
N ALA A 578 -15.51 -19.27 24.11
CA ALA A 578 -15.74 -18.55 25.38
C ALA A 578 -14.59 -17.58 25.71
N ARG A 579 -13.34 -18.00 25.44
CA ARG A 579 -12.17 -17.14 25.62
C ARG A 579 -12.13 -16.01 24.59
N TRP A 580 -12.50 -16.27 23.34
CA TRP A 580 -12.60 -15.22 22.33
C TRP A 580 -13.67 -14.20 22.68
N TYR A 581 -14.87 -14.63 23.05
CA TYR A 581 -15.98 -13.72 23.38
C TYR A 581 -15.60 -12.71 24.47
N THR A 582 -14.98 -13.19 25.55
CA THR A 582 -14.52 -12.33 26.64
C THR A 582 -13.37 -11.43 26.23
N GLY A 583 -12.43 -11.90 25.40
CA GLY A 583 -11.30 -11.13 24.91
C GLY A 583 -11.68 -10.04 23.89
N ILE A 584 -12.47 -10.38 22.86
CA ILE A 584 -12.83 -9.45 21.78
C ILE A 584 -13.74 -8.31 22.27
N ARG A 585 -14.38 -8.46 23.45
CA ARG A 585 -15.16 -7.36 24.03
C ARG A 585 -14.30 -6.10 24.23
N SER A 586 -13.00 -6.25 24.48
CA SER A 586 -12.04 -5.14 24.59
C SER A 586 -11.91 -4.31 23.31
N GLN A 587 -12.17 -4.89 22.12
CA GLN A 587 -11.98 -4.23 20.80
C GLN A 587 -12.84 -2.97 20.63
N ARG A 588 -13.94 -2.87 21.40
CA ARG A 588 -14.80 -1.68 21.42
C ARG A 588 -14.29 -0.55 22.31
N LEU A 589 -13.26 -0.81 23.11
CA LEU A 589 -12.71 0.09 24.13
C LEU A 589 -11.27 0.54 23.81
N VAL A 590 -10.42 -0.41 23.39
CA VAL A 590 -8.99 -0.19 23.13
C VAL A 590 -8.75 0.63 21.85
N ASP A 591 -7.57 1.27 21.78
CA ASP A 591 -7.13 2.12 20.65
C ASP A 591 -8.15 3.22 20.25
N GLY A 592 -8.90 3.69 21.24
CA GLY A 592 -9.98 4.68 21.14
C GLY A 592 -11.35 4.00 21.18
N PRO A 593 -12.24 4.33 22.12
CA PRO A 593 -13.54 3.70 22.24
C PRO A 593 -14.42 4.02 21.02
N ASP A 594 -15.44 3.20 20.79
CA ASP A 594 -16.36 3.36 19.65
C ASP A 594 -16.90 4.80 19.55
N GLU A 595 -17.19 5.43 20.68
CA GLU A 595 -17.75 6.77 20.76
C GLU A 595 -16.81 7.84 20.17
N VAL A 596 -15.50 7.73 20.38
CA VAL A 596 -14.51 8.68 19.84
C VAL A 596 -14.45 8.57 18.32
N HIS A 597 -14.44 7.35 17.79
CA HIS A 597 -14.41 7.13 16.35
C HIS A 597 -15.73 7.55 15.70
N ARG A 598 -16.87 7.22 16.28
CA ARG A 598 -18.20 7.67 15.80
C ARG A 598 -18.34 9.19 15.81
N TRP A 599 -17.87 9.84 16.88
CA TRP A 599 -17.87 11.30 16.97
C TRP A 599 -17.03 11.92 15.85
N ARG A 600 -15.79 11.42 15.64
CA ARG A 600 -14.91 11.99 14.62
C ARG A 600 -15.42 11.71 13.20
N THR A 601 -15.86 10.49 12.92
CA THR A 601 -16.48 10.11 11.65
C THR A 601 -17.71 10.98 11.36
N GLY A 602 -18.59 11.18 12.35
CA GLY A 602 -19.76 12.05 12.20
C GLY A 602 -19.39 13.52 11.96
N ALA A 603 -18.39 14.05 12.66
CA ALA A 603 -17.90 15.39 12.42
C ALA A 603 -17.32 15.56 11.00
N ASN A 604 -16.64 14.54 10.47
CA ASN A 604 -16.13 14.54 9.10
C ASN A 604 -17.25 14.45 8.05
N VAL A 605 -18.36 13.76 8.34
CA VAL A 605 -19.55 13.73 7.46
C VAL A 605 -20.15 15.13 7.33
N ILE A 606 -20.33 15.85 8.44
CA ILE A 606 -20.85 17.22 8.43
C ILE A 606 -19.91 18.14 7.64
N LYS A 607 -18.60 18.09 7.93
CA LYS A 607 -17.59 18.89 7.22
C LYS A 607 -17.57 18.64 5.72
N ALA A 608 -17.75 17.40 5.27
CA ALA A 608 -17.83 17.10 3.85
C ALA A 608 -19.05 17.78 3.21
N TYR A 609 -20.22 17.73 3.86
CA TYR A 609 -21.41 18.40 3.35
C TYR A 609 -21.26 19.92 3.32
N GLU A 610 -20.73 20.54 4.39
CA GLU A 610 -20.47 21.98 4.45
C GLU A 610 -19.52 22.44 3.35
N LYS A 611 -18.53 21.60 2.98
CA LYS A 611 -17.52 21.94 1.99
C LYS A 611 -17.97 21.66 0.55
N TYR A 612 -18.70 20.57 0.31
CA TYR A 612 -18.96 20.06 -1.03
C TYR A 612 -20.45 19.95 -1.40
N GLY A 613 -21.37 20.22 -0.46
CA GLY A 613 -22.81 20.01 -0.66
C GLY A 613 -23.24 18.53 -0.71
N THR A 614 -22.33 17.60 -0.40
CA THR A 614 -22.56 16.16 -0.37
C THR A 614 -21.70 15.49 0.71
N THR A 615 -22.14 14.33 1.21
CA THR A 615 -21.40 13.52 2.20
C THR A 615 -20.59 12.39 1.55
N ALA A 616 -20.61 12.26 0.22
CA ALA A 616 -20.02 11.13 -0.51
C ALA A 616 -18.57 10.84 -0.12
N SER A 617 -17.73 11.88 -0.03
CA SER A 617 -16.31 11.76 0.35
C SER A 617 -16.08 11.19 1.75
N SER A 618 -17.08 11.27 2.64
CA SER A 618 -17.02 10.73 4.00
C SER A 618 -17.64 9.34 4.14
N CYS A 619 -18.20 8.81 3.04
CA CYS A 619 -18.87 7.52 2.95
C CYS A 619 -18.15 6.54 2.01
N GLY A 620 -16.90 6.84 1.62
CA GLY A 620 -16.10 6.01 0.70
C GLY A 620 -16.43 6.21 -0.78
N GLY A 621 -17.20 7.25 -1.14
CA GLY A 621 -17.39 7.65 -2.53
C GLY A 621 -16.40 8.74 -2.95
N GLU A 622 -16.02 8.75 -4.23
CA GLU A 622 -15.28 9.87 -4.82
C GLU A 622 -16.18 11.11 -4.93
N LEU A 623 -15.56 12.30 -4.89
CA LEU A 623 -16.25 13.53 -5.28
C LEU A 623 -16.34 13.50 -6.81
N LEU A 624 -17.50 13.14 -7.34
CA LEU A 624 -17.82 13.24 -8.77
C LEU A 624 -17.98 14.69 -9.20
#